data_AF-X1Q681-F1
#
_entry.id   AF-X1Q681-F1
#
_cell.length_a   1.000
_cell.length_b   1.000
_cell.length_c   1.000
_cell.angle_alpha   90.00
_cell.angle_beta   90.00
_cell.angle_gamma   90.00
#
_symmetry.space_group_name_H-M   'P 1'
#
loop_
_entity.id
_entity.type
_entity.pdbx_description
1 polymer ?
#
loop_
_entity_poly.entity_id
_entity_poly.type
_entity_poly.pdbx_seq_one_letter_code
_entity_poly.pdbx_strand_id
1 'polypeptide(L)'
;MHTVVDYLIDHQVRYLTVWGFSTDNWKRNQEEITSLLRLLAQWIDKDAPWLNSRGVRLRHIGRLWKLPGFLQQAINKAVELTKNNMGMTLNLAFNYTGRAEIVDAVRRLVKDGILSQDIDEELFSRHLYTDGMTDVDLVIRTAGEFRLSNFL
;
A
#
# COMPACT_ATOMS: atom_id res chain seq x y z
N MET A 1 9.80 -12.29 -2.52
CA MET A 1 8.47 -11.74 -2.85
C MET A 1 7.78 -12.59 -3.90
N HIS A 2 8.41 -12.85 -5.05
CA HIS A 2 7.82 -13.66 -6.15
C HIS A 2 7.26 -14.99 -5.70
N THR A 3 8.01 -15.81 -4.95
CA THR A 3 7.54 -17.11 -4.44
C THR A 3 6.25 -17.02 -3.62
N VAL A 4 6.13 -16.00 -2.76
CA VAL A 4 4.93 -15.79 -1.93
C VAL A 4 3.76 -15.36 -2.81
N VAL A 5 4.00 -14.44 -3.75
CA VAL A 5 2.99 -13.97 -4.69
C VAL A 5 2.48 -15.12 -5.56
N ASP A 6 3.37 -15.93 -6.13
CA ASP A 6 2.99 -17.09 -6.95
C ASP A 6 2.17 -18.09 -6.15
N TYR A 7 2.63 -18.44 -4.94
CA TYR A 7 1.88 -19.34 -4.07
C TYR A 7 0.46 -18.82 -3.79
N LEU A 8 0.32 -17.52 -3.48
CA LEU A 8 -0.99 -16.93 -3.20
C LEU A 8 -1.89 -16.85 -4.43
N ILE A 9 -1.32 -16.61 -5.62
CA ILE A 9 -2.04 -16.68 -6.90
C ILE A 9 -2.57 -18.09 -7.14
N ASP A 10 -1.74 -19.12 -6.92
CA ASP A 10 -2.13 -20.53 -7.10
C ASP A 10 -3.24 -20.95 -6.14
N HIS A 11 -3.33 -20.28 -4.98
CA HIS A 11 -4.39 -20.47 -3.98
C HIS A 11 -5.55 -19.46 -4.12
N GLN A 12 -5.63 -18.75 -5.26
CA GLN A 12 -6.73 -17.84 -5.60
C GLN A 12 -6.95 -16.68 -4.61
N VAL A 13 -5.91 -16.29 -3.87
CA VAL A 13 -5.97 -15.12 -2.99
C VAL A 13 -6.09 -13.86 -3.85
N ARG A 14 -7.12 -13.05 -3.57
CA ARG A 14 -7.47 -11.88 -4.39
C ARG A 14 -6.72 -10.61 -3.98
N TYR A 15 -6.34 -10.49 -2.71
CA TYR A 15 -5.67 -9.31 -2.17
C TYR A 15 -4.48 -9.71 -1.31
N LEU A 16 -3.36 -9.04 -1.53
CA LEU A 16 -2.18 -9.12 -0.67
C LEU A 16 -1.74 -7.71 -0.32
N THR A 17 -1.67 -7.37 0.96
CA THR A 17 -1.10 -6.10 1.41
C THR A 17 0.25 -6.36 2.07
N VAL A 18 1.32 -5.79 1.52
CA VAL A 18 2.67 -5.89 2.08
C VAL A 18 3.06 -4.57 2.71
N TRP A 19 3.54 -4.63 3.95
CA TRP A 19 3.98 -3.45 4.69
C TRP A 19 5.48 -3.25 4.54
N GLY A 20 5.86 -2.37 3.61
CA GLY A 20 7.25 -2.18 3.20
C GLY A 20 8.02 -1.15 4.05
N PHE A 21 7.33 -0.18 4.64
CA PHE A 21 7.96 0.87 5.46
C PHE A 21 6.92 1.68 6.24
N SER A 22 7.04 1.71 7.58
CA SER A 22 6.21 2.56 8.44
C SER A 22 6.77 3.97 8.52
N THR A 23 5.95 4.94 8.95
CA THR A 23 6.43 6.30 9.24
C THR A 23 7.44 6.35 10.40
N ASP A 24 7.51 5.33 11.25
CA ASP A 24 8.49 5.31 12.36
C ASP A 24 9.92 5.04 11.88
N ASN A 25 10.08 4.49 10.68
CA ASN A 25 11.39 4.21 10.10
C ASN A 25 12.16 5.48 9.70
N TRP A 26 11.51 6.65 9.67
CA TRP A 26 12.13 7.96 9.40
C TRP A 26 13.06 8.45 10.54
N LYS A 27 13.17 7.72 11.66
CA LYS A 27 14.05 8.06 12.79
C LYS A 27 15.52 7.68 12.59
N ARG A 28 15.89 7.07 11.45
CA ARG A 28 17.26 6.66 11.12
C ARG A 28 18.07 7.79 10.45
N ASN A 29 19.37 7.60 10.26
CA ASN A 29 20.22 8.55 9.54
C ASN A 29 19.69 8.77 8.09
N GLN A 30 19.67 10.02 7.63
CA GLN A 30 19.11 10.44 6.34
C GLN A 30 19.78 9.76 5.14
N GLU A 31 21.09 9.52 5.21
CA GLU A 31 21.85 8.84 4.14
C GLU A 31 21.47 7.36 4.01
N GLU A 32 21.29 6.68 5.14
CA GLU A 32 20.86 5.28 5.19
C GLU A 32 19.44 5.14 4.63
N ILE A 33 18.52 6.02 5.04
CA ILE A 33 17.15 6.05 4.53
C ILE A 33 17.16 6.27 3.02
N THR A 34 17.90 7.26 2.52
CA THR A 34 17.94 7.57 1.10
C THR A 34 18.43 6.39 0.27
N SER A 35 19.46 5.68 0.75
CA SER A 35 19.99 4.48 0.09
C SER A 35 18.98 3.34 0.06
N LEU A 36 18.29 3.08 1.17
CA LEU A 36 17.21 2.10 1.24
C LEU A 36 16.06 2.42 0.27
N LEU A 37 15.64 3.70 0.22
CA LEU A 37 14.58 4.14 -0.69
C LEU A 37 14.98 3.99 -2.16
N ARG A 38 16.25 4.22 -2.51
CA ARG A 38 16.76 3.98 -3.88
C ARG A 38 16.73 2.51 -4.26
N LEU A 39 17.13 1.61 -3.35
CA LEU A 39 17.03 0.17 -3.57
C LEU A 39 15.58 -0.26 -3.77
N LEU A 40 14.66 0.27 -2.97
CA LEU A 40 13.23 -0.01 -3.13
C LEU A 40 12.69 0.46 -4.48
N ALA A 41 13.08 1.66 -4.95
CA ALA A 41 12.69 2.14 -6.27
C ALA A 41 13.18 1.20 -7.38
N GLN A 42 14.43 0.75 -7.30
CA GLN A 42 15.00 -0.21 -8.26
C GLN A 42 14.27 -1.56 -8.23
N TRP A 43 13.89 -2.03 -7.04
CA TRP A 43 13.14 -3.28 -6.90
C TRP A 43 11.75 -3.17 -7.53
N ILE A 44 11.05 -2.05 -7.29
CA ILE A 44 9.74 -1.79 -7.89
C ILE A 44 9.84 -1.76 -9.43
N ASP A 45 10.81 -1.02 -9.98
CA ASP A 45 11.02 -0.96 -11.43
C ASP A 45 11.33 -2.34 -12.04
N LYS A 46 12.13 -3.15 -11.33
CA LYS A 46 12.52 -4.49 -11.80
C LYS A 46 11.38 -5.50 -11.71
N ASP A 47 10.57 -5.43 -10.65
CA ASP A 47 9.52 -6.42 -10.37
C ASP A 47 8.20 -6.08 -11.05
N ALA A 48 7.94 -4.82 -11.41
CA ALA A 48 6.68 -4.42 -12.05
C ALA A 48 6.39 -5.18 -13.36
N PRO A 49 7.35 -5.41 -14.28
CA PRO A 49 7.11 -6.25 -15.47
C PRO A 49 6.72 -7.69 -15.12
N TRP A 50 7.29 -8.25 -14.06
CA TRP A 50 6.98 -9.60 -13.59
C TRP A 50 5.58 -9.65 -12.97
N LEU A 51 5.21 -8.68 -12.12
CA LEU A 51 3.84 -8.56 -11.60
C LEU A 51 2.83 -8.46 -12.74
N ASN A 52 3.16 -7.66 -13.76
CA ASN A 52 2.32 -7.48 -14.92
C ASN A 52 2.12 -8.79 -15.72
N SER A 53 3.19 -9.56 -15.94
CA SER A 53 3.09 -10.85 -16.66
C SER A 53 2.30 -11.90 -15.89
N ARG A 54 2.19 -11.78 -14.56
CA ARG A 54 1.33 -12.62 -13.72
C ARG A 54 -0.10 -12.07 -13.56
N GLY A 55 -0.44 -10.99 -14.25
CA GLY A 55 -1.77 -10.36 -14.17
C GLY A 55 -2.07 -9.79 -12.78
N VAL A 56 -1.03 -9.42 -12.02
CA VAL A 56 -1.17 -8.78 -10.71
C VAL A 56 -1.36 -7.28 -10.90
N ARG A 57 -2.35 -6.69 -10.23
CA ARG A 57 -2.56 -5.24 -10.17
C ARG A 57 -1.85 -4.67 -8.95
N LEU A 58 -0.86 -3.80 -9.16
CA LEU A 58 -0.19 -3.11 -8.07
C LEU A 58 -0.98 -1.85 -7.69
N ARG A 59 -1.21 -1.65 -6.39
CA ARG A 59 -1.71 -0.40 -5.80
C ARG A 59 -0.71 0.09 -4.75
N HIS A 60 -0.55 1.40 -4.63
CA HIS A 60 0.12 2.01 -3.48
C HIS A 60 -0.93 2.48 -2.48
N ILE A 61 -0.69 2.22 -1.18
CA ILE A 61 -1.47 2.81 -0.09
C ILE A 61 -0.53 3.54 0.86
N GLY A 62 -0.93 4.75 1.29
CA GLY A 62 -0.14 5.65 2.12
C GLY A 62 0.12 7.02 1.49
N ARG A 63 0.99 7.82 2.11
CA ARG A 63 1.24 9.21 1.70
C ARG A 63 2.34 9.29 0.64
N LEU A 64 1.97 9.05 -0.62
CA LEU A 64 2.87 9.09 -1.77
C LEU A 64 3.61 10.43 -1.91
N TRP A 65 2.89 11.54 -1.70
CA TRP A 65 3.41 12.90 -1.85
C TRP A 65 4.51 13.28 -0.84
N LYS A 66 4.70 12.47 0.20
CA LYS A 66 5.78 12.65 1.20
C LYS A 66 7.03 11.83 0.88
N LEU A 67 7.04 11.05 -0.20
CA LEU A 67 8.20 10.27 -0.63
C LEU A 67 9.14 11.11 -1.51
N PRO A 68 10.43 10.74 -1.64
CA PRO A 68 11.30 11.34 -2.63
C PRO A 68 10.78 11.16 -4.05
N GLY A 69 11.00 12.17 -4.92
CA GLY A 69 10.44 12.19 -6.28
C GLY A 69 10.79 10.95 -7.13
N PHE A 70 12.02 10.42 -7.00
CA PHE A 70 12.43 9.22 -7.73
C PHE A 70 11.59 7.98 -7.35
N LEU A 71 11.20 7.86 -6.08
CA LEU A 71 10.41 6.73 -5.59
C LEU A 71 8.94 6.90 -5.98
N GLN A 72 8.43 8.13 -5.94
CA GLN A 72 7.08 8.43 -6.46
C GLN A 72 6.98 8.05 -7.94
N GLN A 73 8.00 8.38 -8.75
CA GLN A 73 8.05 8.03 -10.17
C GLN A 73 8.05 6.50 -10.39
N ALA A 74 8.89 5.77 -9.67
CA ALA A 74 8.95 4.30 -9.77
C ALA A 74 7.61 3.64 -9.39
N ILE A 75 7.00 4.07 -8.27
CA ILE A 75 5.68 3.57 -7.83
C ILE A 75 4.61 3.86 -8.89
N ASN A 76 4.49 5.11 -9.32
CA ASN A 76 3.46 5.51 -10.28
C ASN A 76 3.59 4.76 -11.61
N LYS A 77 4.82 4.57 -12.10
CA LYS A 77 5.09 3.80 -13.32
C LYS A 77 4.65 2.34 -13.17
N ALA A 78 4.92 1.70 -12.03
CA ALA A 78 4.53 0.32 -11.77
C ALA A 78 3.01 0.15 -11.59
N VAL A 79 2.36 1.09 -10.89
CA VAL A 79 0.89 1.14 -10.76
C VAL A 79 0.24 1.32 -12.13
N GLU A 80 0.73 2.26 -12.93
CA GLU A 80 0.20 2.53 -14.28
C GLU A 80 0.36 1.31 -15.20
N LEU A 81 1.52 0.66 -15.18
CA LEU A 81 1.79 -0.55 -15.97
C LEU A 81 0.79 -1.68 -15.67
N THR A 82 0.35 -1.81 -14.43
CA THR A 82 -0.44 -2.95 -13.95
C THR A 82 -1.93 -2.62 -13.73
N LYS A 83 -2.37 -1.39 -14.01
CA LYS A 83 -3.69 -0.88 -13.60
C LYS A 83 -4.89 -1.67 -14.14
N ASN A 84 -4.74 -2.24 -15.35
CA ASN A 84 -5.80 -2.97 -16.05
C ASN A 84 -5.82 -4.47 -15.71
N ASN A 85 -4.91 -4.93 -14.86
CA ASN A 85 -4.83 -6.33 -14.50
C ASN A 85 -6.01 -6.73 -13.59
N MET A 86 -6.59 -7.90 -13.86
CA MET A 86 -7.79 -8.40 -13.17
C MET A 86 -7.52 -9.58 -12.22
N GLY A 87 -6.25 -9.98 -12.08
CA GLY A 87 -5.83 -11.02 -11.13
C GLY A 87 -5.77 -10.51 -9.70
N MET A 88 -4.78 -10.97 -8.94
CA MET A 88 -4.57 -10.52 -7.56
C MET A 88 -4.26 -9.01 -7.52
N THR A 89 -4.78 -8.29 -6.53
CA THR A 89 -4.32 -6.94 -6.20
C THR A 89 -3.25 -6.99 -5.12
N LEU A 90 -2.06 -6.47 -5.42
CA LEU A 90 -0.96 -6.29 -4.48
C LEU A 90 -0.95 -4.84 -3.99
N ASN A 91 -1.25 -4.61 -2.72
CA ASN A 91 -1.13 -3.30 -2.09
C ASN A 91 0.25 -3.16 -1.46
N LEU A 92 1.01 -2.18 -1.94
CA LEU A 92 2.26 -1.74 -1.33
C LEU A 92 1.94 -0.66 -0.29
N ALA A 93 1.87 -1.04 0.98
CA ALA A 93 1.68 -0.11 2.09
C ALA A 93 3.02 0.56 2.43
N PHE A 94 3.20 1.78 1.93
CA PHE A 94 4.47 2.48 2.00
C PHE A 94 4.28 3.92 2.46
N ASN A 95 5.02 4.31 3.50
CA ASN A 95 4.76 5.56 4.24
C ASN A 95 3.29 5.62 4.69
N TYR A 96 2.84 4.49 5.21
CA TYR A 96 1.47 4.17 5.57
C TYR A 96 1.36 3.86 7.07
N THR A 97 0.28 4.35 7.67
CA THR A 97 -0.22 3.89 8.99
C THR A 97 -1.74 4.05 9.01
N GLY A 98 -2.45 3.17 9.73
CA GLY A 98 -3.92 3.21 9.83
C GLY A 98 -4.44 4.53 10.40
N ARG A 99 -3.82 5.05 11.47
CA ARG A 99 -4.17 6.39 11.99
C ARG A 99 -3.99 7.52 10.98
N ALA A 100 -2.94 7.48 10.16
CA ALA A 100 -2.74 8.51 9.14
C ALA A 100 -3.80 8.42 8.04
N GLU A 101 -4.16 7.21 7.63
CA GLU A 101 -5.24 6.95 6.68
C GLU A 101 -6.58 7.47 7.18
N ILE A 102 -6.95 7.20 8.44
CA ILE A 102 -8.17 7.72 9.06
C ILE A 102 -8.22 9.24 8.97
N VAL A 103 -7.14 9.93 9.35
CA VAL A 103 -7.07 11.39 9.27
C VAL A 103 -7.20 11.89 7.84
N ASP A 104 -6.57 11.19 6.88
CA ASP A 104 -6.61 11.59 5.48
C ASP A 104 -7.98 11.27 4.83
N ALA A 105 -8.71 10.26 5.30
CA ALA A 105 -10.10 9.97 4.94
C ALA A 105 -11.04 11.07 5.44
N VAL A 106 -10.93 11.46 6.72
CA VAL A 106 -11.71 12.58 7.29
C VAL A 106 -11.45 13.89 6.54
N ARG A 107 -10.19 14.17 6.19
CA ARG A 107 -9.86 15.36 5.38
C ARG A 107 -10.52 15.34 4.00
N ARG A 108 -10.63 14.17 3.36
CA ARG A 108 -11.33 14.01 2.08
C ARG A 108 -12.84 14.25 2.26
N LEU A 109 -13.47 13.62 3.25
CA LEU A 109 -14.89 13.82 3.59
C LEU A 109 -15.25 15.30 3.79
N VAL A 110 -14.44 16.02 4.58
CA VAL A 110 -14.65 17.46 4.84
C VAL A 110 -14.46 18.28 3.57
N LYS A 111 -13.45 17.95 2.75
CA LYS A 111 -13.21 18.64 1.47
C LYS A 111 -14.37 18.44 0.49
N ASP A 112 -14.97 17.26 0.51
CA ASP A 112 -16.09 16.89 -0.35
C ASP A 112 -17.44 17.43 0.18
N GLY A 113 -17.42 18.13 1.32
CA GLY A 113 -18.60 18.82 1.88
C GLY A 113 -19.59 17.90 2.59
N ILE A 114 -19.16 16.69 2.97
CA ILE A 114 -20.01 15.71 3.64
C ILE A 114 -20.28 16.17 5.09
N LEU A 115 -21.55 16.20 5.48
CA LEU A 115 -21.95 16.55 6.84
C LEU A 115 -21.80 15.35 7.76
N SER A 116 -21.50 15.59 9.04
CA SER A 116 -21.21 14.51 9.99
C SER A 116 -22.35 13.51 10.16
N GLN A 117 -23.61 13.94 10.03
CA GLN A 117 -24.75 13.04 10.14
C GLN A 117 -24.92 12.10 8.94
N ASP A 118 -24.28 12.40 7.80
CA ASP A 118 -24.34 11.60 6.58
C ASP A 118 -23.18 10.59 6.51
N ILE A 119 -22.26 10.60 7.49
CA ILE A 119 -21.11 9.70 7.55
C ILE A 119 -21.51 8.40 8.25
N ASP A 120 -21.55 7.31 7.48
CA ASP A 120 -21.63 5.94 7.97
C ASP A 120 -20.35 5.14 7.65
N GLU A 121 -20.32 3.87 8.05
CA GLU A 121 -19.18 2.98 7.83
C GLU A 121 -18.89 2.74 6.34
N GLU A 122 -19.93 2.64 5.50
CA GLU A 122 -19.78 2.42 4.07
C GLU A 122 -19.16 3.65 3.38
N LEU A 123 -19.70 4.84 3.67
CA LEU A 123 -19.18 6.09 3.15
C LEU A 123 -17.75 6.33 3.63
N PHE A 124 -17.47 6.07 4.91
CA PHE A 124 -16.12 6.21 5.44
C PHE A 124 -15.13 5.24 4.76
N SER A 125 -15.53 3.98 4.53
CA SER A 125 -14.72 2.96 3.85
C SER A 125 -14.32 3.39 2.43
N ARG A 126 -15.25 4.02 1.69
CA ARG A 126 -14.97 4.60 0.35
C ARG A 126 -13.94 5.74 0.37
N HIS A 127 -13.72 6.35 1.53
CA HIS A 127 -12.72 7.39 1.72
C HIS A 127 -11.41 6.86 2.30
N LEU A 128 -11.22 5.55 2.50
CA LEU A 128 -9.93 4.96 2.85
C LEU A 128 -9.01 4.86 1.62
N TYR A 129 -7.75 4.44 1.80
CA TYR A 129 -6.87 4.08 0.68
C TYR A 129 -7.24 2.71 0.09
N THR A 130 -7.90 1.88 0.90
CA THR A 130 -8.37 0.53 0.57
C THR A 130 -9.75 0.50 -0.09
N ASP A 131 -10.28 1.63 -0.56
CA ASP A 131 -11.55 1.68 -1.26
C ASP A 131 -11.64 0.63 -2.40
N GLY A 132 -12.81 -0.02 -2.49
CA GLY A 132 -13.10 -1.12 -3.39
C GLY A 132 -12.41 -2.45 -3.03
N MET A 133 -11.97 -2.62 -1.78
CA MET A 133 -11.38 -3.86 -1.27
C MET A 133 -12.23 -4.45 -0.14
N THR A 134 -12.15 -5.76 0.04
CA THR A 134 -12.73 -6.45 1.20
C THR A 134 -11.83 -6.27 2.43
N ASP A 135 -12.41 -6.52 3.60
CA ASP A 135 -11.67 -6.53 4.87
C ASP A 135 -10.59 -7.61 4.90
N VAL A 136 -9.65 -7.46 5.83
CA VAL A 136 -8.52 -8.36 6.00
C VAL A 136 -8.95 -9.60 6.79
N ASP A 137 -8.90 -10.77 6.15
CA ASP A 137 -9.16 -12.05 6.80
C ASP A 137 -7.99 -12.55 7.67
N LEU A 138 -6.75 -12.24 7.26
CA LEU A 138 -5.53 -12.76 7.88
C LEU A 138 -4.41 -11.73 7.90
N VAL A 139 -3.89 -11.46 9.10
CA VAL A 139 -2.67 -10.66 9.31
C VAL A 139 -1.53 -11.59 9.69
N ILE A 140 -0.46 -11.58 8.89
CA ILE A 140 0.78 -12.31 9.18
C ILE A 140 1.85 -11.30 9.57
N ARG A 141 2.42 -11.47 10.77
CA ARG A 141 3.60 -10.74 11.23
C ARG A 141 4.73 -11.71 11.52
N THR A 142 5.84 -11.54 10.83
CA THR A 142 7.05 -12.36 11.00
C THR A 142 7.90 -11.83 12.16
N ALA A 143 9.03 -12.51 12.43
CA ALA A 143 10.02 -12.14 13.45
C ALA A 143 9.55 -12.21 14.92
N GLY A 144 8.44 -12.90 15.22
CA GLY A 144 8.02 -13.24 16.59
C GLY A 144 7.38 -12.10 17.39
N GLU A 145 7.17 -10.95 16.78
CA GLU A 145 6.59 -9.76 17.42
C GLU A 145 5.06 -9.83 17.48
N PHE A 146 4.48 -9.65 18.67
CA PHE A 146 3.03 -9.70 18.89
C PHE A 146 2.41 -8.30 19.01
N ARG A 147 2.31 -7.60 17.88
CA ARG A 147 1.69 -6.26 17.77
C ARG A 147 1.33 -5.94 16.32
N LEU A 148 0.35 -5.07 16.09
CA LEU A 148 0.01 -4.60 14.74
C LEU A 148 0.90 -3.45 14.26
N SER A 149 1.43 -2.65 15.20
CA SER A 149 2.24 -1.47 14.89
C SER A 149 1.55 -0.48 13.93
N ASN A 150 0.23 -0.26 14.12
CA ASN A 150 -0.56 0.72 13.35
C ASN A 150 -0.69 0.36 11.85
N PHE A 151 -0.73 -0.94 11.54
CA PHE A 151 -0.98 -1.49 10.21
C PHE A 151 -2.43 -1.95 10.10
N LEU A 152 -3.16 -1.37 9.13
CA LEU A 152 -4.59 -1.54 8.86
C LEU A 152 -5.40 -1.35 10.16
#